data_AF-A0A5U8XKP3-F1
#
_entry.id   AF-A0A5U8XKP3-F1
#
_cell.length_a   1.000
_cell.length_b   1.000
_cell.length_c   1.000
_cell.angle_alpha   90.00
_cell.angle_beta   90.00
_cell.angle_gamma   90.00
#
_symmetry.space_group_name_H-M   'P 1'
#
loop_
_entity.id
_entity.type
_entity.pdbx_description
1 polymer ?
#
loop_
_entity_poly.entity_id
_entity_poly.type
_entity_poly.pdbx_seq_one_letter_code
_entity_poly.pdbx_strand_id
1 'polypeptide(L)'
;MNIEKIRESVVISRNGETITFNNVPHINRKKNTVKIRMEDDGDFLSRDQLLFLELNRLWGTFSEKELDEVWEIYKNVQLLVTEPDDVRFEVLPDMMRRLVELHYVDRYIALYPQDKVWIPKKLENNFDNISPNYTEAMTYLVSDYYNLMTFTLALKPLIPVFAAFGAYPPVKMNSQSARRKIVTLTNDCFEILLTSKLGSHPAIQKLRDSLPHTIVKIQKEAGSQNSNAPSLTLIAVVEGYGIDALEEYITAFTVVNILALQPVGADFKEGVMDENSIVSRIFYGIRPEVLNGFADKMSAHNVTEKPHASTMKLNGERGKTSVIDTVNARSTAPIKESERTAFYFTEYRRALKRIDADIAPARCKQHIDGIIEHHPRPFSELHEWLVSVVLHRHAHRGTYKDVDQKAFMHGMGIAQAIWASYGMFSAAALLSCSALPGRDGLEYPFLPIESDIKEKSEIYYPQAYRAHKGTETISPLRESVMILIRDYINPYSFHLKTSPEVAEILGVQPEVKGYIPGKNLQMELSEMLLIQARQKHRELHPLAAE
;
A
#
# COMPACT_ATOMS: atom_id res chain seq x y z
N MET A 1 27.34 -15.40 -29.77
CA MET A 1 26.93 -15.31 -28.35
C MET A 1 25.51 -15.82 -28.24
N ASN A 2 25.15 -16.51 -27.17
CA ASN A 2 23.80 -17.09 -27.00
C ASN A 2 23.30 -16.85 -25.57
N ILE A 3 22.00 -16.59 -25.42
CA ILE A 3 21.32 -16.48 -24.13
C ILE A 3 20.14 -17.46 -24.08
N GLU A 4 19.99 -18.14 -22.96
CA GLU A 4 18.91 -19.10 -22.75
C GLU A 4 18.40 -19.07 -21.32
N LYS A 5 17.11 -19.38 -21.15
CA LYS A 5 16.51 -19.55 -19.83
C LYS A 5 16.44 -21.03 -19.48
N ILE A 6 17.15 -21.42 -18.43
CA ILE A 6 17.15 -22.78 -17.88
C ILE A 6 16.54 -22.71 -16.49
N ARG A 7 15.27 -23.13 -16.38
CA ARG A 7 14.53 -23.13 -15.12
C ARG A 7 14.40 -21.73 -14.51
N GLU A 8 15.12 -21.46 -13.42
CA GLU A 8 15.14 -20.19 -12.67
C GLU A 8 16.42 -19.40 -12.96
N SER A 9 17.23 -19.87 -13.91
CA SER A 9 18.50 -19.28 -14.28
C SER A 9 18.47 -18.82 -15.73
N VAL A 10 19.17 -17.73 -16.00
CA VAL A 10 19.51 -17.26 -17.35
C VAL A 10 20.99 -17.51 -17.55
N VAL A 11 21.31 -18.26 -18.59
CA VAL A 11 22.67 -18.62 -18.96
C VAL A 11 23.03 -17.89 -20.24
N ILE A 12 24.16 -17.21 -20.22
CA ILE A 12 24.73 -16.53 -21.38
C ILE A 12 26.06 -17.21 -21.71
N SER A 13 26.23 -17.64 -22.96
CA SER A 13 27.42 -18.33 -23.42
C SER A 13 28.11 -17.62 -24.57
N ARG A 14 29.45 -17.58 -24.49
CA ARG A 14 30.31 -17.07 -25.55
C ARG A 14 31.71 -17.67 -25.46
N ASN A 15 32.27 -18.08 -26.60
CA ASN A 15 33.65 -18.58 -26.71
C ASN A 15 34.01 -19.70 -25.71
N GLY A 16 33.05 -20.56 -25.34
CA GLY A 16 33.24 -21.64 -24.37
C GLY A 16 33.09 -21.24 -22.89
N GLU A 17 32.93 -19.95 -22.60
CA GLU A 17 32.63 -19.43 -21.26
C GLU A 17 31.12 -19.29 -21.06
N THR A 18 30.68 -19.39 -19.80
CA THR A 18 29.27 -19.25 -19.42
C THR A 18 29.11 -18.37 -18.18
N ILE A 19 28.11 -17.48 -18.23
CA ILE A 19 27.69 -16.58 -17.16
C ILE A 19 26.29 -16.98 -16.76
N THR A 20 25.99 -17.00 -15.47
CA THR A 20 24.68 -17.41 -14.95
C THR A 20 24.09 -16.38 -14.01
N PHE A 21 22.82 -16.03 -14.24
CA PHE A 21 22.00 -15.18 -13.37
C PHE A 21 20.84 -16.00 -12.82
N ASN A 22 20.64 -16.00 -11.50
CA ASN A 22 19.62 -16.82 -10.83
C ASN A 22 18.37 -16.00 -10.45
N ASN A 23 17.36 -16.70 -9.93
CA ASN A 23 16.08 -16.14 -9.46
C ASN A 23 15.22 -15.49 -10.55
N VAL A 24 15.43 -15.82 -11.83
CA VAL A 24 14.54 -15.37 -12.90
C VAL A 24 13.27 -16.23 -12.88
N PRO A 25 12.07 -15.66 -12.70
CA PRO A 25 10.86 -16.41 -12.40
C PRO A 25 10.52 -17.50 -13.43
N HIS A 26 9.91 -18.59 -12.93
CA HIS A 26 9.35 -19.61 -13.81
C HIS A 26 8.19 -19.06 -14.65
N ILE A 27 8.25 -19.30 -15.95
CA ILE A 27 7.12 -19.06 -16.85
C ILE A 27 6.27 -20.34 -16.82
N ASN A 28 5.03 -20.27 -16.33
CA ASN A 28 4.19 -21.42 -15.97
C ASN A 28 4.17 -22.51 -17.06
N ARG A 29 4.66 -23.72 -16.74
CA ARG A 29 4.97 -24.82 -17.67
C ARG A 29 3.75 -25.62 -18.16
N LYS A 30 2.67 -25.71 -17.37
CA LYS A 30 1.59 -26.69 -17.59
C LYS A 30 0.57 -26.32 -18.69
N LYS A 31 0.64 -25.12 -19.28
CA LYS A 31 -0.31 -24.64 -20.31
C LYS A 31 0.34 -24.14 -21.60
N ASN A 32 1.66 -24.30 -21.76
CA ASN A 32 2.45 -23.33 -22.53
C ASN A 32 3.60 -23.95 -23.35
N THR A 33 3.32 -24.98 -24.16
CA THR A 33 4.20 -25.38 -25.27
C THR A 33 3.59 -24.87 -26.57
N VAL A 34 4.34 -24.06 -27.31
CA VAL A 34 3.92 -23.62 -28.64
C VAL A 34 4.37 -24.70 -29.61
N LYS A 35 3.41 -25.34 -30.29
CA LYS A 35 3.72 -26.25 -31.40
C LYS A 35 4.20 -25.40 -32.56
N ILE A 36 5.48 -25.52 -32.90
CA ILE A 36 6.02 -24.86 -34.07
C ILE A 36 6.20 -25.95 -35.12
N ARG A 37 5.50 -25.80 -36.25
CA ARG A 37 5.80 -26.62 -37.43
C ARG A 37 7.11 -26.09 -38.02
N MET A 38 8.22 -26.60 -37.52
CA MET A 38 9.42 -26.72 -38.36
C MET A 38 9.17 -27.91 -39.30
N GLU A 39 9.72 -27.85 -40.51
CA GLU A 39 9.38 -28.71 -41.65
C GLU A 39 9.15 -30.19 -41.25
N ASP A 40 7.92 -30.66 -41.52
CA ASP A 40 7.35 -32.01 -41.38
C ASP A 40 7.45 -32.80 -40.06
N ASP A 41 8.27 -32.39 -39.09
CA ASP A 41 8.21 -32.89 -37.71
C ASP A 41 8.08 -31.72 -36.72
N GLY A 42 6.90 -31.60 -36.10
CA GLY A 42 6.54 -30.48 -35.25
C GLY A 42 7.31 -30.45 -33.92
N ASP A 43 8.44 -29.76 -33.89
CA ASP A 43 9.21 -29.52 -32.68
C ASP A 43 8.47 -28.57 -31.70
N PHE A 44 8.51 -28.92 -30.42
CA PHE A 44 7.90 -28.14 -29.35
C PHE A 44 8.93 -27.17 -28.77
N LEU A 45 8.73 -25.85 -28.95
CA LEU A 45 9.47 -24.87 -28.14
C LEU A 45 8.70 -24.57 -26.86
N SER A 46 9.42 -24.64 -25.75
CA SER A 46 8.96 -24.15 -24.46
C SER A 46 8.97 -22.62 -24.41
N ARG A 47 8.12 -22.00 -23.58
CA ARG A 47 8.17 -20.55 -23.36
C ARG A 47 9.50 -20.03 -22.84
N ASP A 48 10.25 -20.86 -22.11
CA ASP A 48 11.59 -20.50 -21.64
C ASP A 48 12.56 -20.35 -22.85
N GLN A 49 12.44 -21.22 -23.87
CA GLN A 49 13.20 -21.10 -25.12
C GLN A 49 12.74 -19.90 -25.97
N LEU A 50 11.44 -19.60 -25.97
CA LEU A 50 10.89 -18.46 -26.72
C LEU A 50 11.27 -17.10 -26.13
N LEU A 51 11.67 -17.02 -24.86
CA LEU A 51 11.88 -15.73 -24.19
C LEU A 51 13.01 -14.89 -24.84
N PHE A 52 14.05 -15.56 -25.33
CA PHE A 52 15.26 -14.93 -25.85
C PHE A 52 15.51 -15.20 -27.34
N LEU A 53 14.56 -15.82 -28.05
CA LEU A 53 14.71 -16.17 -29.46
C LEU A 53 15.07 -14.92 -30.31
N GLU A 54 14.28 -13.85 -30.16
CA GLU A 54 14.46 -12.60 -30.88
C GLU A 54 15.76 -11.87 -30.49
N LEU A 55 16.18 -11.98 -29.22
CA LEU A 55 17.43 -11.39 -28.75
C LEU A 55 18.64 -12.11 -29.34
N ASN A 56 18.63 -13.44 -29.37
CA ASN A 56 19.70 -14.22 -30.01
C ASN A 56 19.80 -13.90 -31.50
N ARG A 57 18.65 -13.70 -32.17
CA ARG A 57 18.63 -13.26 -33.57
C ARG A 57 19.24 -11.87 -33.74
N LEU A 58 18.89 -10.93 -32.86
CA LEU A 58 19.48 -9.60 -32.87
C LEU A 58 21.00 -9.66 -32.65
N TRP A 59 21.48 -10.44 -31.69
CA TRP A 59 22.92 -10.64 -31.48
C TRP A 59 23.62 -11.27 -32.69
N GLY A 60 22.92 -12.07 -33.49
CA GLY A 60 23.43 -12.55 -34.77
C GLY A 60 23.70 -11.44 -35.79
N THR A 61 23.16 -10.24 -35.60
CA THR A 61 23.42 -9.05 -36.44
C THR A 61 24.54 -8.16 -35.91
N PHE A 62 25.03 -8.41 -34.70
CA PHE A 62 26.07 -7.60 -34.07
C PHE A 62 27.45 -7.96 -34.62
N SER A 63 28.32 -6.97 -34.75
CA SER A 63 29.75 -7.19 -35.00
C SER A 63 30.42 -7.83 -33.78
N GLU A 64 31.57 -8.49 -33.99
CA GLU A 64 32.33 -9.11 -32.88
C GLU A 64 32.69 -8.11 -31.78
N LYS A 65 33.03 -6.87 -32.15
CA LYS A 65 33.33 -5.80 -31.19
C LYS A 65 32.13 -5.44 -30.31
N GLU A 66 30.93 -5.38 -30.90
CA GLU A 66 29.71 -5.12 -30.12
C GLU A 66 29.39 -6.29 -29.21
N LEU A 67 29.55 -7.53 -29.69
CA LEU A 67 29.38 -8.71 -28.86
C LEU A 67 30.40 -8.74 -27.70
N ASP A 68 31.64 -8.30 -27.93
CA ASP A 68 32.67 -8.13 -26.88
C ASP A 68 32.22 -7.18 -25.81
N GLU A 69 31.70 -6.02 -26.21
CA GLU A 69 31.19 -5.05 -25.28
C GLU A 69 30.01 -5.58 -24.45
N VAL A 70 29.03 -6.23 -25.10
CA VAL A 70 27.90 -6.85 -24.40
C VAL A 70 28.37 -7.93 -23.42
N TRP A 71 29.32 -8.76 -23.82
CA TRP A 71 29.87 -9.82 -22.98
C TRP A 71 30.59 -9.28 -21.75
N GLU A 72 31.43 -8.25 -21.91
CA GLU A 72 32.11 -7.60 -20.78
C GLU A 72 31.12 -6.97 -19.80
N ILE A 73 30.04 -6.34 -20.30
CA ILE A 73 29.00 -5.80 -19.43
C ILE A 73 28.38 -6.92 -18.58
N TYR A 74 28.00 -8.05 -19.16
CA TYR A 74 27.42 -9.15 -18.37
C TYR A 74 28.41 -9.78 -17.38
N LYS A 75 29.70 -9.85 -17.71
CA LYS A 75 30.72 -10.28 -16.73
C LYS A 75 30.76 -9.35 -15.53
N ASN A 76 30.76 -8.04 -15.76
CA ASN A 76 30.74 -7.06 -14.67
C ASN A 76 29.44 -7.15 -13.85
N VAL A 77 28.29 -7.30 -14.51
CA VAL A 77 27.00 -7.48 -13.82
C VAL A 77 26.99 -8.75 -12.97
N GLN A 78 27.62 -9.84 -13.42
CA GLN A 78 27.73 -11.07 -12.63
C GLN A 78 28.58 -10.89 -11.37
N LEU A 79 29.70 -10.16 -11.46
CA LEU A 79 30.55 -9.85 -10.31
C LEU A 79 29.79 -9.04 -9.24
N LEU A 80 28.90 -8.16 -9.68
CA LEU A 80 28.10 -7.32 -8.78
C LEU A 80 27.05 -8.11 -7.98
N VAL A 81 26.68 -9.34 -8.37
CA VAL A 81 25.59 -10.09 -7.70
C VAL A 81 25.89 -10.38 -6.22
N THR A 82 27.17 -10.50 -5.84
CA THR A 82 27.61 -10.75 -4.47
C THR A 82 27.96 -9.50 -3.69
N GLU A 83 27.98 -8.33 -4.34
CA GLU A 83 28.34 -7.06 -3.72
C GLU A 83 27.19 -6.48 -2.90
N PRO A 84 27.47 -5.64 -1.90
CA PRO A 84 26.43 -4.98 -1.12
C PRO A 84 25.63 -3.97 -1.97
N ASP A 85 24.45 -3.59 -1.48
CA ASP A 85 23.48 -2.78 -2.22
C ASP A 85 24.08 -1.46 -2.72
N ASP A 86 24.81 -0.72 -1.88
CA ASP A 86 25.45 0.56 -2.21
C ASP A 86 26.35 0.48 -3.46
N VAL A 87 27.21 -0.54 -3.53
CA VAL A 87 28.10 -0.77 -4.69
C VAL A 87 27.27 -1.14 -5.93
N ARG A 88 26.28 -2.02 -5.77
CA ARG A 88 25.40 -2.43 -6.90
C ARG A 88 24.64 -1.24 -7.47
N PHE A 89 24.07 -0.39 -6.63
CA PHE A 89 23.29 0.78 -7.02
C PHE A 89 24.14 1.89 -7.65
N GLU A 90 25.43 1.96 -7.35
CA GLU A 90 26.35 2.88 -8.02
C GLU A 90 26.71 2.42 -9.45
N VAL A 91 26.97 1.13 -9.64
CA VAL A 91 27.55 0.62 -10.90
C VAL A 91 26.50 0.12 -11.91
N LEU A 92 25.46 -0.57 -11.46
CA LEU A 92 24.45 -1.16 -12.34
C LEU A 92 23.71 -0.15 -13.25
N PRO A 93 23.43 1.11 -12.83
CA PRO A 93 22.84 2.11 -13.73
C PRO A 93 23.65 2.36 -15.00
N ASP A 94 24.98 2.40 -14.89
CA ASP A 94 25.86 2.60 -16.04
C ASP A 94 25.81 1.40 -17.00
N MET A 95 25.87 0.19 -16.45
CA MET A 95 25.76 -1.05 -17.22
C MET A 95 24.41 -1.14 -17.96
N MET A 96 23.31 -0.77 -17.29
CA MET A 96 21.98 -0.72 -17.91
C MET A 96 21.94 0.28 -19.07
N ARG A 97 22.44 1.50 -18.86
CA ARG A 97 22.46 2.55 -19.89
C ARG A 97 23.23 2.12 -21.14
N ARG A 98 24.42 1.52 -20.96
CA ARG A 98 25.24 1.02 -22.06
C ARG A 98 24.55 -0.12 -22.83
N LEU A 99 23.91 -1.05 -22.13
CA LEU A 99 23.12 -2.10 -22.78
C LEU A 99 21.97 -1.51 -23.59
N VAL A 100 21.26 -0.51 -23.07
CA VAL A 100 20.19 0.19 -23.80
C VAL A 100 20.72 0.88 -25.05
N GLU A 101 21.91 1.48 -24.99
CA GLU A 101 22.54 2.12 -26.16
C GLU A 101 22.95 1.12 -27.25
N LEU A 102 23.43 -0.07 -26.87
CA LEU A 102 23.76 -1.13 -27.83
C LEU A 102 22.51 -1.78 -28.44
N HIS A 103 21.44 -1.89 -27.66
CA HIS A 103 20.18 -2.53 -28.04
C HIS A 103 19.05 -1.52 -28.29
N TYR A 104 19.37 -0.37 -28.89
CA TYR A 104 18.39 0.68 -29.16
C TYR A 104 17.22 0.17 -30.01
N VAL A 105 16.04 0.76 -29.78
CA VAL A 105 14.74 0.28 -30.29
C VAL A 105 14.72 0.17 -31.82
N ASP A 106 15.36 1.09 -32.54
CA ASP A 106 15.33 1.09 -34.01
C ASP A 106 15.96 -0.18 -34.62
N ARG A 107 16.88 -0.87 -33.92
CA ARG A 107 17.38 -2.17 -34.39
C ARG A 107 16.27 -3.22 -34.41
N TYR A 108 15.42 -3.23 -33.38
CA TYR A 108 14.26 -4.12 -33.34
C TYR A 108 13.22 -3.74 -34.38
N ILE A 109 12.98 -2.44 -34.61
CA ILE A 109 12.07 -1.98 -35.68
C ILE A 109 12.59 -2.43 -37.05
N ALA A 110 13.89 -2.32 -37.32
CA ALA A 110 14.50 -2.75 -38.56
C ALA A 110 14.40 -4.28 -38.76
N LEU A 111 14.58 -5.06 -37.69
CA LEU A 111 14.48 -6.52 -37.73
C LEU A 111 13.03 -7.02 -37.80
N TYR A 112 12.11 -6.28 -37.19
CA TYR A 112 10.69 -6.61 -37.05
C TYR A 112 9.79 -5.45 -37.50
N PRO A 113 9.71 -5.15 -38.81
CA PRO A 113 8.80 -4.15 -39.35
C PRO A 113 7.33 -4.46 -39.03
N GLN A 114 6.52 -3.43 -38.82
CA GLN A 114 5.12 -3.55 -38.38
C GLN A 114 4.25 -4.41 -39.32
N ASP A 115 4.52 -4.39 -40.62
CA ASP A 115 3.80 -5.16 -41.65
C ASP A 115 4.17 -6.66 -41.68
N LYS A 116 5.24 -7.05 -40.96
CA LYS A 116 5.78 -8.42 -40.96
C LYS A 116 5.57 -9.16 -39.64
N VAL A 117 5.11 -8.47 -38.61
CA VAL A 117 4.86 -9.06 -37.30
C VAL A 117 3.38 -9.34 -37.10
N TRP A 118 3.10 -10.36 -36.28
CA TRP A 118 1.73 -10.65 -35.90
C TRP A 118 1.18 -9.60 -34.93
N ILE A 119 0.03 -9.02 -35.29
CA ILE A 119 -0.75 -8.11 -34.44
C ILE A 119 -2.16 -8.70 -34.27
N PRO A 120 -2.72 -8.74 -33.05
CA PRO A 120 -4.05 -9.28 -32.82
C PRO A 120 -5.13 -8.58 -33.68
N LYS A 121 -5.89 -9.34 -34.47
CA LYS A 121 -6.96 -8.82 -35.37
C LYS A 121 -8.09 -8.06 -34.67
N LYS A 122 -8.22 -8.20 -33.35
CA LYS A 122 -9.24 -7.52 -32.54
C LYS A 122 -8.87 -6.08 -32.19
N LEU A 123 -7.65 -5.64 -32.52
CA LEU A 123 -7.19 -4.28 -32.27
C LEU A 123 -7.62 -3.39 -33.44
N GLU A 124 -8.17 -2.24 -33.10
CA GLU A 124 -8.61 -1.24 -34.06
C GLU A 124 -7.47 -0.29 -34.43
N ASN A 125 -7.60 0.36 -35.58
CA ASN A 125 -6.66 1.41 -36.02
C ASN A 125 -6.98 2.78 -35.43
N ASN A 126 -8.22 2.99 -34.98
CA ASN A 126 -8.70 4.25 -34.42
C ASN A 126 -9.76 4.00 -33.33
N PHE A 127 -10.24 5.07 -32.70
CA PHE A 127 -11.17 4.99 -31.56
C PHE A 127 -12.66 4.98 -31.97
N ASP A 128 -12.98 4.95 -33.27
CA ASP A 128 -14.36 5.13 -33.78
C ASP A 128 -15.29 3.94 -33.44
N ASN A 129 -14.74 2.73 -33.31
CA ASN A 129 -15.49 1.49 -33.11
C ASN A 129 -15.39 0.92 -31.67
N ILE A 130 -15.09 1.77 -30.68
CA ILE A 130 -14.83 1.29 -29.31
C ILE A 130 -16.12 0.99 -28.56
N SER A 131 -16.12 -0.16 -27.87
CA SER A 131 -17.20 -0.52 -26.96
C SER A 131 -17.33 0.51 -25.84
N PRO A 132 -18.55 0.97 -25.49
CA PRO A 132 -18.77 1.96 -24.43
C PRO A 132 -18.32 1.49 -23.03
N ASN A 133 -18.01 0.20 -22.87
CA ASN A 133 -17.47 -0.37 -21.63
C ASN A 133 -15.97 -0.16 -21.45
N TYR A 134 -15.27 0.38 -22.45
CA TYR A 134 -13.83 0.64 -22.41
C TYR A 134 -13.58 2.12 -22.69
N THR A 135 -12.75 2.75 -21.85
CA THR A 135 -12.29 4.12 -22.10
C THR A 135 -11.22 4.12 -23.19
N GLU A 136 -11.04 5.27 -23.84
CA GLU A 136 -9.94 5.51 -24.79
C GLU A 136 -8.58 5.14 -24.17
N ALA A 137 -8.37 5.55 -22.93
CA ALA A 137 -7.16 5.26 -22.15
C ALA A 137 -6.91 3.74 -21.96
N MET A 138 -7.96 2.93 -21.80
CA MET A 138 -7.83 1.47 -21.65
C MET A 138 -7.70 0.73 -22.99
N THR A 139 -7.99 1.38 -24.10
CA THR A 139 -8.00 0.75 -25.42
C THR A 139 -6.63 0.87 -26.06
N TYR A 140 -6.08 -0.25 -26.52
CA TYR A 140 -4.84 -0.29 -27.27
C TYR A 140 -5.14 -0.29 -28.77
N LEU A 141 -4.54 0.63 -29.50
CA LEU A 141 -4.57 0.61 -30.96
C LEU A 141 -3.47 -0.30 -31.52
N VAL A 142 -3.54 -0.58 -32.82
CA VAL A 142 -2.50 -1.31 -33.56
C VAL A 142 -1.12 -0.66 -33.39
N SER A 143 -1.04 0.68 -33.43
CA SER A 143 0.20 1.43 -33.18
C SER A 143 0.73 1.27 -31.75
N ASP A 144 -0.16 1.31 -30.75
CA ASP A 144 0.20 1.15 -29.35
C ASP A 144 0.73 -0.26 -29.07
N TYR A 145 0.11 -1.27 -29.68
CA TYR A 145 0.53 -2.66 -29.56
C TYR A 145 1.92 -2.89 -30.18
N TYR A 146 2.16 -2.32 -31.36
CA TYR A 146 3.48 -2.39 -31.99
C TYR A 146 4.57 -1.73 -31.14
N ASN A 147 4.28 -0.54 -30.57
CA ASN A 147 5.18 0.12 -29.63
C ASN A 147 5.41 -0.72 -28.35
N LEU A 148 4.37 -1.35 -27.80
CA LEU A 148 4.54 -2.28 -26.68
C LEU A 148 5.42 -3.47 -27.04
N MET A 149 5.27 -4.00 -28.25
CA MET A 149 6.04 -5.14 -28.74
C MET A 149 7.53 -4.80 -28.86
N THR A 150 7.87 -3.71 -29.54
CA THR A 150 9.27 -3.28 -29.71
C THR A 150 9.92 -2.91 -28.37
N PHE A 151 9.18 -2.25 -27.49
CA PHE A 151 9.60 -1.99 -26.11
C PHE A 151 9.87 -3.29 -25.35
N THR A 152 8.97 -4.26 -25.45
CA THR A 152 9.10 -5.57 -24.79
C THR A 152 10.35 -6.34 -25.24
N LEU A 153 10.69 -6.25 -26.53
CA LEU A 153 11.92 -6.83 -27.07
C LEU A 153 13.16 -6.09 -26.56
N ALA A 154 13.13 -4.76 -26.49
CA ALA A 154 14.23 -3.95 -25.99
C ALA A 154 14.51 -4.14 -24.49
N LEU A 155 13.56 -4.67 -23.71
CA LEU A 155 13.75 -5.02 -22.31
C LEU A 155 14.49 -6.36 -22.10
N LYS A 156 14.53 -7.27 -23.09
CA LYS A 156 15.12 -8.61 -22.93
C LYS A 156 16.59 -8.61 -22.51
N PRO A 157 17.47 -7.76 -23.09
CA PRO A 157 18.87 -7.67 -22.66
C PRO A 157 19.01 -7.22 -21.19
N LEU A 158 17.99 -6.60 -20.62
CA LEU A 158 18.07 -6.05 -19.27
C LEU A 158 17.65 -7.06 -18.19
N ILE A 159 17.09 -8.22 -18.57
CA ILE A 159 16.67 -9.26 -17.62
C ILE A 159 17.80 -9.68 -16.66
N PRO A 160 19.04 -9.93 -17.11
CA PRO A 160 20.17 -10.22 -16.22
C PRO A 160 20.47 -9.08 -15.23
N VAL A 161 20.37 -7.83 -15.69
CA VAL A 161 20.59 -6.64 -14.85
C VAL A 161 19.49 -6.53 -13.79
N PHE A 162 18.23 -6.73 -14.18
CA PHE A 162 17.08 -6.74 -13.25
C PHE A 162 17.23 -7.84 -12.19
N ALA A 163 17.75 -9.02 -12.58
CA ALA A 163 18.08 -10.08 -11.65
C ALA A 163 19.20 -9.68 -10.68
N ALA A 164 20.24 -8.99 -11.17
CA ALA A 164 21.34 -8.49 -10.34
C ALA A 164 20.92 -7.38 -9.36
N PHE A 165 19.92 -6.56 -9.71
CA PHE A 165 19.26 -5.62 -8.78
C PHE A 165 18.47 -6.34 -7.68
N GLY A 166 18.05 -7.59 -7.90
CA GLY A 166 17.15 -8.31 -7.00
C GLY A 166 15.68 -7.94 -7.19
N ALA A 167 15.30 -7.44 -8.37
CA ALA A 167 13.91 -7.11 -8.70
C ALA A 167 13.02 -8.36 -8.87
N TYR A 168 13.62 -9.55 -8.96
CA TYR A 168 12.90 -10.83 -8.99
C TYR A 168 12.93 -11.53 -7.63
N PRO A 169 11.76 -11.89 -7.07
CA PRO A 169 11.69 -12.54 -5.76
C PRO A 169 12.26 -13.97 -5.79
N PRO A 170 13.06 -14.40 -4.79
CA PRO A 170 13.32 -15.81 -4.59
C PRO A 170 12.04 -16.57 -4.22
N VAL A 171 11.97 -17.85 -4.59
CA VAL A 171 10.77 -18.72 -4.48
C VAL A 171 10.21 -18.82 -3.05
N LYS A 172 11.05 -18.65 -2.03
CA LYS A 172 10.64 -18.69 -0.62
C LYS A 172 11.11 -17.43 0.10
N MET A 173 10.16 -16.61 0.51
CA MET A 173 10.42 -15.42 1.32
C MET A 173 9.57 -15.43 2.57
N ASN A 174 10.24 -15.62 3.69
CA ASN A 174 9.61 -15.82 4.98
C ASN A 174 9.46 -14.51 5.77
N SER A 175 10.26 -13.48 5.47
CA SER A 175 10.21 -12.20 6.19
C SER A 175 9.46 -11.13 5.40
N GLN A 176 8.62 -10.35 6.11
CA GLN A 176 7.88 -9.24 5.53
C GLN A 176 8.82 -8.13 5.03
N SER A 177 9.91 -7.87 5.77
CA SER A 177 10.95 -6.91 5.36
C SER A 177 11.54 -7.25 3.99
N ALA A 178 11.82 -8.53 3.72
CA ALA A 178 12.35 -8.93 2.42
C ALA A 178 11.29 -8.79 1.29
N ARG A 179 10.00 -9.01 1.59
CA ARG A 179 8.91 -8.78 0.63
C ARG A 179 8.74 -7.30 0.29
N ARG A 180 8.80 -6.42 1.30
CA ARG A 180 8.81 -4.95 1.12
C ARG A 180 10.02 -4.52 0.30
N LYS A 181 11.19 -5.07 0.58
CA LYS A 181 12.42 -4.75 -0.15
C LYS A 181 12.26 -4.96 -1.66
N ILE A 182 11.58 -6.01 -2.11
CA ILE A 182 11.36 -6.25 -3.55
C ILE A 182 10.54 -5.14 -4.20
N VAL A 183 9.54 -4.59 -3.51
CA VAL A 183 8.75 -3.48 -4.03
C VAL A 183 9.67 -2.29 -4.30
N THR A 184 10.52 -1.94 -3.34
CA THR A 184 11.53 -0.89 -3.47
C THR A 184 12.51 -1.19 -4.61
N LEU A 185 13.13 -2.39 -4.63
CA LEU A 185 14.09 -2.79 -5.67
C LEU A 185 13.48 -2.77 -7.08
N THR A 186 12.19 -3.13 -7.21
CA THR A 186 11.48 -3.09 -8.50
C THR A 186 11.30 -1.65 -8.98
N ASN A 187 10.92 -0.75 -8.07
CA ASN A 187 10.76 0.67 -8.36
C ASN A 187 12.11 1.32 -8.72
N ASP A 188 13.14 1.10 -7.91
CA ASP A 188 14.49 1.65 -8.16
C ASP A 188 15.02 1.20 -9.52
N CYS A 189 14.81 -0.07 -9.87
CA CYS A 189 15.20 -0.62 -11.16
C CYS A 189 14.46 0.07 -12.32
N PHE A 190 13.17 0.34 -12.16
CA PHE A 190 12.38 1.06 -13.15
C PHE A 190 12.77 2.54 -13.24
N GLU A 191 13.02 3.23 -12.13
CA GLU A 191 13.50 4.62 -12.13
C GLU A 191 14.84 4.76 -12.86
N ILE A 192 15.76 3.82 -12.64
CA ILE A 192 17.03 3.77 -13.38
C ILE A 192 16.78 3.58 -14.88
N LEU A 193 15.86 2.68 -15.26
CA LEU A 193 15.47 2.50 -16.66
C LEU A 193 14.92 3.80 -17.27
N LEU A 194 14.14 4.58 -16.51
CA LEU A 194 13.59 5.85 -16.96
C LEU A 194 14.66 6.90 -17.28
N THR A 195 15.85 6.81 -16.68
CA THR A 195 16.99 7.67 -17.03
C THR A 195 17.65 7.31 -18.37
N SER A 196 17.35 6.14 -18.93
CA SER A 196 17.89 5.67 -20.21
C SER A 196 17.04 6.15 -21.40
N LYS A 197 17.52 5.93 -22.63
CA LYS A 197 16.75 6.20 -23.85
C LYS A 197 15.44 5.41 -23.94
N LEU A 198 15.30 4.29 -23.22
CA LEU A 198 14.03 3.56 -23.15
C LEU A 198 12.98 4.29 -22.30
N GLY A 199 13.40 5.17 -21.39
CA GLY A 199 12.50 5.94 -20.53
C GLY A 199 11.55 6.88 -21.29
N SER A 200 11.94 7.32 -22.49
CA SER A 200 11.12 8.17 -23.36
C SER A 200 10.29 7.37 -24.38
N HIS A 201 10.29 6.04 -24.32
CA HIS A 201 9.57 5.22 -25.29
C HIS A 201 8.04 5.42 -25.16
N PRO A 202 7.28 5.56 -26.27
CA PRO A 202 5.83 5.82 -26.23
C PRO A 202 5.02 4.79 -25.44
N ALA A 203 5.51 3.54 -25.41
CA ALA A 203 4.90 2.47 -24.62
C ALA A 203 4.81 2.80 -23.12
N ILE A 204 5.78 3.52 -22.54
CA ILE A 204 5.77 3.89 -21.12
C ILE A 204 4.64 4.86 -20.83
N GLN A 205 4.47 5.89 -21.67
CA GLN A 205 3.37 6.84 -21.50
C GLN A 205 2.02 6.12 -21.64
N LYS A 206 1.87 5.24 -22.64
CA LYS A 206 0.65 4.45 -22.81
C LYS A 206 0.35 3.55 -21.59
N LEU A 207 1.36 2.98 -20.96
CA LEU A 207 1.20 2.21 -19.72
C LEU A 207 0.75 3.11 -18.56
N ARG A 208 1.40 4.26 -18.37
CA ARG A 208 1.03 5.25 -17.34
C ARG A 208 -0.41 5.75 -17.51
N ASP A 209 -0.87 5.91 -18.75
CA ASP A 209 -2.25 6.32 -19.02
C ASP A 209 -3.23 5.16 -18.81
N SER A 210 -2.91 3.95 -19.26
CA SER A 210 -3.86 2.82 -19.27
C SER A 210 -3.95 2.02 -17.96
N LEU A 211 -2.86 1.89 -17.21
CA LEU A 211 -2.79 1.07 -16.00
C LEU A 211 -3.71 1.59 -14.87
N PRO A 212 -3.79 2.90 -14.55
CA PRO A 212 -4.70 3.41 -13.53
C PRO A 212 -6.16 2.99 -13.78
N HIS A 213 -6.64 3.13 -15.03
CA HIS A 213 -7.98 2.69 -15.39
C HIS A 213 -8.16 1.16 -15.32
N THR A 214 -7.10 0.42 -15.65
CA THR A 214 -7.09 -1.05 -15.56
C THR A 214 -7.16 -1.53 -14.11
N ILE A 215 -6.40 -0.90 -13.20
CA ILE A 215 -6.44 -1.15 -11.75
C ILE A 215 -7.87 -0.93 -11.23
N VAL A 216 -8.47 0.22 -11.56
CA VAL A 216 -9.85 0.56 -11.17
C VAL A 216 -10.84 -0.49 -11.70
N LYS A 217 -10.69 -0.95 -12.94
CA LYS A 217 -11.55 -2.00 -13.50
C LYS A 217 -11.40 -3.32 -12.75
N ILE A 218 -10.16 -3.76 -12.49
CA ILE A 218 -9.88 -5.01 -11.77
C ILE A 218 -10.48 -4.96 -10.36
N GLN A 219 -10.33 -3.84 -9.66
CA GLN A 219 -10.90 -3.63 -8.33
C GLN A 219 -12.43 -3.63 -8.34
N LYS A 220 -13.06 -2.95 -9.32
CA LYS A 220 -14.53 -2.96 -9.50
C LYS A 220 -15.07 -4.37 -9.78
N GLU A 221 -14.42 -5.11 -10.69
CA GLU A 221 -14.79 -6.50 -10.99
C GLU A 221 -14.67 -7.39 -9.75
N ALA A 222 -13.59 -7.25 -8.98
CA ALA A 222 -13.39 -8.01 -7.76
C ALA A 222 -14.42 -7.66 -6.67
N GLY A 223 -14.71 -6.37 -6.46
CA GLY A 223 -15.74 -5.92 -5.52
C GLY A 223 -17.14 -6.39 -5.88
N SER A 224 -17.43 -6.61 -7.17
CA SER A 224 -18.71 -7.16 -7.65
C SER A 224 -18.85 -8.68 -7.45
N GLN A 225 -17.73 -9.42 -7.44
CA GLN A 225 -17.69 -10.88 -7.41
C GLN A 225 -17.30 -11.46 -6.03
N ASN A 226 -16.54 -10.72 -5.22
CA ASN A 226 -15.99 -11.15 -3.94
C ASN A 226 -15.90 -9.97 -2.95
N SER A 227 -16.73 -10.00 -1.90
CA SER A 227 -16.76 -9.00 -0.83
C SER A 227 -15.52 -8.97 0.09
N ASN A 228 -14.48 -9.76 -0.21
CA ASN A 228 -13.26 -9.92 0.60
C ASN A 228 -11.99 -9.50 -0.18
N ALA A 229 -12.11 -8.75 -1.28
CA ALA A 229 -10.93 -8.27 -2.01
C ALA A 229 -10.21 -7.15 -1.21
N PRO A 230 -8.88 -7.23 -1.04
CA PRO A 230 -8.10 -6.16 -0.44
C PRO A 230 -8.31 -4.85 -1.18
N SER A 231 -8.44 -3.75 -0.44
CA SER A 231 -8.38 -2.42 -1.06
C SER A 231 -6.98 -1.90 -0.99
N LEU A 232 -6.33 -1.86 -2.15
CA LEU A 232 -5.00 -1.29 -2.28
C LEU A 232 -4.97 0.18 -1.87
N THR A 233 -6.05 0.92 -2.11
CA THR A 233 -6.19 2.32 -1.71
C THR A 233 -6.19 2.44 -0.18
N LEU A 234 -6.88 1.53 0.53
CA LEU A 234 -6.82 1.46 1.99
C LEU A 234 -5.47 0.98 2.51
N ILE A 235 -4.80 0.04 1.84
CA ILE A 235 -3.47 -0.45 2.26
C ILE A 235 -2.44 0.65 2.13
N ALA A 236 -2.45 1.38 1.01
CA ALA A 236 -1.62 2.55 0.80
C ALA A 236 -1.84 3.57 1.93
N VAL A 237 -3.11 3.87 2.24
CA VAL A 237 -3.48 4.80 3.33
C VAL A 237 -3.08 4.29 4.73
N VAL A 238 -3.21 2.99 5.02
CA VAL A 238 -2.93 2.39 6.34
C VAL A 238 -1.43 2.27 6.60
N GLU A 239 -0.64 1.93 5.59
CA GLU A 239 0.82 1.76 5.71
C GLU A 239 1.59 3.07 5.39
N GLY A 240 0.89 4.17 5.09
CA GLY A 240 1.49 5.49 4.88
C GLY A 240 2.10 5.71 3.48
N TYR A 241 1.69 4.92 2.48
CA TYR A 241 2.10 5.08 1.08
C TYR A 241 1.09 5.94 0.32
N GLY A 242 1.57 6.84 -0.56
CA GLY A 242 0.69 7.55 -1.49
C GLY A 242 -0.01 6.58 -2.45
N ILE A 243 -1.22 6.92 -2.92
CA ILE A 243 -1.89 6.17 -4.00
C ILE A 243 -1.00 6.15 -5.25
N ASP A 244 -0.26 7.24 -5.48
CA ASP A 244 0.73 7.37 -6.55
C ASP A 244 1.82 6.27 -6.48
N ALA A 245 2.24 5.87 -5.27
CA ALA A 245 3.27 4.84 -5.08
C ALA A 245 2.79 3.44 -5.52
N LEU A 246 1.48 3.17 -5.46
CA LEU A 246 0.90 1.94 -6.00
C LEU A 246 0.92 1.98 -7.53
N GLU A 247 0.50 3.09 -8.15
CA GLU A 247 0.48 3.22 -9.60
C GLU A 247 1.90 3.15 -10.18
N GLU A 248 2.86 3.78 -9.51
CA GLU A 248 4.29 3.67 -9.79
C GLU A 248 4.77 2.23 -9.67
N TYR A 249 4.43 1.53 -8.57
CA TYR A 249 4.80 0.12 -8.40
C TYR A 249 4.19 -0.79 -9.46
N ILE A 250 2.89 -0.66 -9.75
CA ILE A 250 2.24 -1.51 -10.76
C ILE A 250 2.82 -1.23 -12.14
N THR A 251 3.20 0.02 -12.44
CA THR A 251 3.91 0.37 -13.68
C THR A 251 5.29 -0.29 -13.72
N ALA A 252 6.09 -0.13 -12.66
CA ALA A 252 7.41 -0.75 -12.54
C ALA A 252 7.33 -2.28 -12.64
N PHE A 253 6.39 -2.90 -11.93
CA PHE A 253 6.11 -4.33 -11.98
C PHE A 253 5.69 -4.78 -13.39
N THR A 254 4.86 -4.00 -14.07
CA THR A 254 4.45 -4.31 -15.45
C THR A 254 5.66 -4.33 -16.39
N VAL A 255 6.55 -3.35 -16.29
CA VAL A 255 7.74 -3.28 -17.15
C VAL A 255 8.75 -4.37 -16.80
N VAL A 256 9.14 -4.46 -15.53
CA VAL A 256 10.25 -5.33 -15.08
C VAL A 256 9.83 -6.80 -14.94
N ASN A 257 8.63 -7.08 -14.42
CA ASN A 257 8.22 -8.44 -14.07
C ASN A 257 7.23 -9.06 -15.07
N ILE A 258 6.51 -8.26 -15.87
CA ILE A 258 5.55 -8.77 -16.85
C ILE A 258 6.12 -8.69 -18.27
N LEU A 259 6.44 -7.49 -18.76
CA LEU A 259 6.87 -7.26 -20.14
C LEU A 259 8.25 -7.85 -20.39
N ALA A 260 9.24 -7.57 -19.54
CA ALA A 260 10.57 -8.15 -19.70
C ALA A 260 10.52 -9.69 -19.77
N LEU A 261 9.60 -10.34 -19.05
CA LEU A 261 9.44 -11.81 -19.04
C LEU A 261 8.40 -12.35 -20.05
N GLN A 262 7.78 -11.51 -20.88
CA GLN A 262 6.77 -11.92 -21.86
C GLN A 262 7.40 -12.35 -23.19
N PRO A 263 7.27 -13.60 -23.62
CA PRO A 263 7.61 -14.00 -24.99
C PRO A 263 6.71 -13.25 -25.99
N VAL A 264 7.31 -12.70 -27.03
CA VAL A 264 6.61 -11.92 -28.06
C VAL A 264 6.25 -12.81 -29.24
N GLY A 265 7.20 -13.63 -29.69
CA GLY A 265 7.00 -14.50 -30.84
C GLY A 265 6.89 -13.74 -32.15
N ALA A 266 7.69 -12.68 -32.32
CA ALA A 266 7.64 -11.82 -33.51
C ALA A 266 7.99 -12.56 -34.81
N ASP A 267 8.71 -13.68 -34.69
CA ASP A 267 9.12 -14.55 -35.79
C ASP A 267 8.04 -15.55 -36.26
N PHE A 268 6.91 -15.67 -35.54
CA PHE A 268 5.91 -16.69 -35.84
C PHE A 268 4.78 -16.17 -36.73
N LYS A 269 4.26 -17.08 -37.58
CA LYS A 269 3.09 -16.83 -38.42
C LYS A 269 1.85 -16.59 -37.57
N GLU A 270 0.88 -15.91 -38.18
CA GLU A 270 -0.43 -15.63 -37.62
C GLU A 270 -1.12 -16.88 -37.05
N GLY A 271 -1.72 -16.75 -35.86
CA GLY A 271 -2.46 -17.84 -35.19
C GLY A 271 -1.65 -18.66 -34.18
N VAL A 272 -0.32 -18.65 -34.26
CA VAL A 272 0.55 -19.47 -33.38
C VAL A 272 0.64 -18.89 -31.96
N MET A 273 0.51 -17.57 -31.85
CA MET A 273 0.67 -16.80 -30.59
C MET A 273 -0.63 -16.13 -30.13
N ASP A 274 -1.80 -16.56 -30.63
CA ASP A 274 -3.09 -15.91 -30.33
C ASP A 274 -3.41 -15.84 -28.82
N GLU A 275 -2.99 -16.85 -28.05
CA GLU A 275 -3.15 -16.88 -26.58
C GLU A 275 -2.08 -16.04 -25.84
N ASN A 276 -1.10 -15.47 -26.55
CA ASN A 276 0.07 -14.76 -26.02
C ASN A 276 0.04 -13.23 -26.23
N SER A 277 -1.12 -12.63 -26.47
CA SER A 277 -1.25 -11.18 -26.57
C SER A 277 -0.63 -10.45 -25.37
N ILE A 278 0.23 -9.46 -25.65
CA ILE A 278 0.93 -8.65 -24.64
C ILE A 278 -0.09 -7.91 -23.75
N VAL A 279 -1.15 -7.35 -24.33
CA VAL A 279 -2.19 -6.61 -23.59
C VAL A 279 -2.95 -7.52 -22.63
N SER A 280 -3.35 -8.71 -23.09
CA SER A 280 -3.95 -9.72 -22.22
C SER A 280 -3.00 -10.13 -21.08
N ARG A 281 -1.71 -10.26 -21.39
CA ARG A 281 -0.69 -10.58 -20.39
C ARG A 281 -0.56 -9.48 -19.33
N ILE A 282 -0.57 -8.20 -19.72
CA ILE A 282 -0.57 -7.09 -18.77
C ILE A 282 -1.77 -7.22 -17.83
N PHE A 283 -2.99 -7.32 -18.37
CA PHE A 283 -4.22 -7.41 -17.57
C PHE A 283 -4.20 -8.58 -16.58
N TYR A 284 -3.95 -9.80 -17.07
CA TYR A 284 -3.94 -10.99 -16.21
C TYR A 284 -2.69 -11.09 -15.33
N GLY A 285 -1.59 -10.42 -15.70
CA GLY A 285 -0.34 -10.41 -14.97
C GLY A 285 -0.36 -9.45 -13.78
N ILE A 286 -0.95 -8.26 -13.93
CA ILE A 286 -1.10 -7.31 -12.81
C ILE A 286 -2.26 -7.71 -11.89
N ARG A 287 -3.26 -8.45 -12.39
CA ARG A 287 -4.46 -8.79 -11.60
C ARG A 287 -4.13 -9.44 -10.24
N PRO A 288 -3.26 -10.46 -10.13
CA PRO A 288 -2.89 -11.01 -8.82
C PRO A 288 -2.23 -9.97 -7.90
N GLU A 289 -1.38 -9.09 -8.44
CA GLU A 289 -0.71 -8.03 -7.67
C GLU A 289 -1.68 -6.97 -7.17
N VAL A 290 -2.62 -6.58 -8.04
CA VAL A 290 -3.68 -5.62 -7.72
C VAL A 290 -4.66 -6.21 -6.71
N LEU A 291 -4.97 -7.50 -6.78
CA LEU A 291 -5.93 -8.08 -5.85
C LEU A 291 -5.31 -8.32 -4.48
N ASN A 292 -4.18 -9.00 -4.39
CA ASN A 292 -3.59 -9.37 -3.10
C ASN A 292 -2.06 -9.17 -3.04
N GLY A 293 -1.34 -9.27 -4.16
CA GLY A 293 0.13 -9.36 -4.13
C GLY A 293 0.83 -8.13 -3.56
N PHE A 294 0.40 -6.91 -3.91
CA PHE A 294 0.96 -5.70 -3.30
C PHE A 294 0.59 -5.61 -1.81
N ALA A 295 -0.66 -5.93 -1.48
CA ALA A 295 -1.15 -6.00 -0.11
C ALA A 295 -0.29 -6.90 0.77
N ASP A 296 -0.05 -8.13 0.31
CA ASP A 296 0.69 -9.17 1.02
C ASP A 296 2.18 -8.82 1.21
N LYS A 297 2.75 -8.03 0.28
CA LYS A 297 4.14 -7.57 0.35
C LYS A 297 4.30 -6.38 1.28
N MET A 298 3.32 -5.47 1.27
CA MET A 298 3.38 -4.24 2.05
C MET A 298 2.89 -4.45 3.47
N SER A 299 1.80 -5.18 3.67
CA SER A 299 1.18 -5.42 4.97
C SER A 299 1.19 -6.90 5.34
N ALA A 300 1.36 -7.21 6.62
CA ALA A 300 1.22 -8.58 7.12
C ALA A 300 -0.25 -9.01 7.28
N HIS A 301 -1.21 -8.14 6.92
CA HIS A 301 -2.62 -8.25 7.23
C HIS A 301 -3.46 -7.93 5.99
N ASN A 302 -4.47 -8.74 5.68
CA ASN A 302 -5.38 -8.44 4.57
C ASN A 302 -6.31 -7.28 4.90
N VAL A 303 -6.00 -6.07 4.41
CA VAL A 303 -6.88 -4.90 4.54
C VAL A 303 -7.87 -4.89 3.38
N THR A 304 -9.14 -5.17 3.66
CA THR A 304 -10.22 -5.26 2.66
C THR A 304 -11.07 -3.99 2.66
N GLU A 305 -11.49 -3.54 1.47
CA GLU A 305 -12.52 -2.50 1.38
C GLU A 305 -13.83 -3.07 1.91
N LYS A 306 -14.46 -2.38 2.87
CA LYS A 306 -15.84 -2.70 3.21
C LYS A 306 -16.71 -2.33 2.00
N PRO A 307 -17.60 -3.21 1.53
CA PRO A 307 -18.47 -2.89 0.41
C PRO A 307 -19.27 -1.62 0.70
N HIS A 308 -19.53 -0.81 -0.33
CA HIS A 308 -20.30 0.42 -0.20
C HIS A 308 -21.66 0.16 0.49
N ALA A 309 -22.14 1.09 1.31
CA ALA A 309 -23.37 0.91 2.12
C ALA A 309 -24.62 0.54 1.29
N SER A 310 -24.61 0.89 0.00
CA SER A 310 -25.66 0.56 -0.98
C SER A 310 -25.62 -0.89 -1.50
N THR A 311 -24.48 -1.58 -1.39
CA THR A 311 -24.27 -2.94 -1.90
C THR A 311 -24.16 -4.00 -0.80
N MET A 312 -23.92 -3.63 0.46
CA MET A 312 -23.97 -4.55 1.58
C MET A 312 -25.41 -5.00 1.88
N LYS A 313 -25.64 -6.32 1.86
CA LYS A 313 -26.84 -6.95 2.42
C LYS A 313 -26.44 -7.71 3.67
N LEU A 314 -27.00 -7.32 4.82
CA LEU A 314 -26.92 -8.08 6.07
C LEU A 314 -28.34 -8.52 6.40
N ASN A 315 -28.61 -9.83 6.38
CA ASN A 315 -29.95 -10.41 6.56
C ASN A 315 -31.05 -9.80 5.66
N GLY A 316 -30.73 -9.38 4.44
CA GLY A 316 -31.69 -8.83 3.49
C GLY A 316 -31.91 -7.31 3.58
N GLU A 317 -31.36 -6.63 4.59
CA GLU A 317 -31.49 -5.17 4.73
C GLU A 317 -30.17 -4.44 4.38
N ARG A 318 -30.31 -3.34 3.64
CA ARG A 318 -29.20 -2.46 3.21
C ARG A 318 -28.88 -1.42 4.31
N GLY A 319 -27.59 -1.11 4.52
CA GLY A 319 -27.19 0.19 5.09
C GLY A 319 -26.78 0.27 6.57
N LYS A 320 -26.36 -0.81 7.24
CA LYS A 320 -25.80 -0.71 8.62
C LYS A 320 -24.27 -0.57 8.59
N THR A 321 -23.76 0.65 8.71
CA THR A 321 -22.31 0.96 8.82
C THR A 321 -21.90 1.32 10.25
N SER A 322 -20.73 0.86 10.70
CA SER A 322 -20.13 1.18 12.01
C SER A 322 -19.47 2.56 12.03
N VAL A 323 -19.47 3.16 13.22
CA VAL A 323 -19.03 4.53 13.49
C VAL A 323 -17.50 4.69 13.47
N ILE A 324 -16.74 3.67 13.87
CA ILE A 324 -15.26 3.75 13.84
C ILE A 324 -14.70 3.59 12.40
N ASP A 325 -15.44 2.95 11.50
CA ASP A 325 -15.02 2.76 10.10
C ASP A 325 -14.99 4.08 9.30
N THR A 326 -15.61 5.14 9.80
CA THR A 326 -15.54 6.49 9.23
C THR A 326 -14.41 7.33 9.83
N VAL A 327 -13.71 6.81 10.86
CA VAL A 327 -12.56 7.47 11.51
C VAL A 327 -11.24 7.05 10.85
N ASN A 328 -11.17 5.85 10.27
CA ASN A 328 -10.03 5.40 9.46
C ASN A 328 -10.15 5.75 7.96
N ALA A 329 -11.33 6.17 7.49
CA ALA A 329 -11.63 6.40 6.07
C ALA A 329 -11.90 7.87 5.74
N ARG A 330 -11.05 8.78 6.19
CA ARG A 330 -10.97 10.11 5.58
C ARG A 330 -9.59 10.25 4.95
N SER A 331 -9.61 10.58 3.66
CA SER A 331 -8.48 10.98 2.84
C SER A 331 -7.52 11.91 3.59
N THR A 332 -6.27 12.02 3.12
CA THR A 332 -5.38 13.11 3.53
C THR A 332 -6.17 14.41 3.59
N ALA A 333 -6.17 14.98 4.78
CA ALA A 333 -6.83 16.24 5.04
C ALA A 333 -6.20 17.27 4.07
N PRO A 334 -6.96 17.98 3.22
CA PRO A 334 -6.39 19.02 2.37
C PRO A 334 -5.56 19.98 3.25
N ILE A 335 -4.48 20.58 2.75
CA ILE A 335 -3.55 21.43 3.52
C ILE A 335 -4.26 22.47 4.44
N LYS A 336 -5.48 22.90 4.09
CA LYS A 336 -6.33 23.84 4.85
C LYS A 336 -7.13 23.23 6.01
N GLU A 337 -7.14 21.92 6.16
CA GLU A 337 -7.94 21.21 7.16
C GLU A 337 -7.25 21.20 8.53
N SER A 338 -5.92 21.27 8.57
CA SER A 338 -5.18 21.50 9.82
C SER A 338 -5.44 22.90 10.38
N GLU A 339 -5.53 23.93 9.53
CA GLU A 339 -5.96 25.27 9.94
C GLU A 339 -7.39 25.26 10.51
N ARG A 340 -8.29 24.48 9.92
CA ARG A 340 -9.67 24.32 10.43
C ARG A 340 -9.70 23.63 11.79
N THR A 341 -8.90 22.58 11.98
CA THR A 341 -8.75 21.92 13.30
C THR A 341 -8.14 22.87 14.32
N ALA A 342 -7.11 23.64 13.94
CA ALA A 342 -6.47 24.63 14.81
C ALA A 342 -7.45 25.72 15.24
N PHE A 343 -8.25 26.24 14.30
CA PHE A 343 -9.31 27.20 14.59
C PHE A 343 -10.40 26.59 15.49
N TYR A 344 -10.78 25.33 15.23
CA TYR A 344 -11.76 24.62 16.04
C TYR A 344 -11.30 24.44 17.49
N PHE A 345 -10.04 24.08 17.71
CA PHE A 345 -9.47 23.94 19.05
C PHE A 345 -9.31 25.28 19.78
N THR A 346 -8.87 26.32 19.09
CA THR A 346 -8.69 27.64 19.71
C THR A 346 -10.03 28.32 20.03
N GLU A 347 -11.07 28.13 19.22
CA GLU A 347 -12.44 28.60 19.46
C GLU A 347 -13.26 27.63 20.36
N TYR A 348 -12.70 27.28 21.53
CA TYR A 348 -13.25 26.24 22.41
C TYR A 348 -14.73 26.44 22.79
N ARG A 349 -15.22 27.70 22.91
CA ARG A 349 -16.64 27.98 23.19
C ARG A 349 -17.56 27.51 22.06
N ARG A 350 -17.13 27.69 20.80
CA ARG A 350 -17.85 27.20 19.63
C ARG A 350 -17.74 25.68 19.52
N ALA A 351 -16.59 25.11 19.90
CA ALA A 351 -16.39 23.67 19.95
C ALA A 351 -17.36 23.02 20.94
N LEU A 352 -17.44 23.51 22.19
CA LEU A 352 -18.37 22.98 23.20
C LEU A 352 -19.82 23.04 22.74
N LYS A 353 -20.24 24.17 22.13
CA LYS A 353 -21.59 24.31 21.58
C LYS A 353 -21.89 23.33 20.45
N ARG A 354 -20.89 22.99 19.62
CA ARG A 354 -21.04 22.02 18.52
C ARG A 354 -21.04 20.57 18.99
N ILE A 355 -20.28 20.26 20.04
CA ILE A 355 -20.23 18.94 20.66
C ILE A 355 -21.50 18.67 21.48
N ASP A 356 -22.22 19.73 21.85
CA ASP A 356 -23.34 19.67 22.79
C ASP A 356 -22.89 19.09 24.14
N ALA A 357 -21.70 19.50 24.58
CA ALA A 357 -21.14 19.08 25.86
C ALA A 357 -21.76 19.92 26.99
N ASP A 358 -22.29 19.24 28.02
CA ASP A 358 -22.79 19.89 29.24
C ASP A 358 -21.61 20.35 30.14
N ILE A 359 -20.85 21.32 29.62
CA ILE A 359 -19.64 21.84 30.25
C ILE A 359 -19.67 23.36 30.17
N ALA A 360 -19.66 24.01 31.32
CA ALA A 360 -19.53 25.46 31.38
C ALA A 360 -18.21 25.90 30.69
N PRO A 361 -18.24 26.90 29.78
CA PRO A 361 -17.03 27.35 29.09
C PRO A 361 -15.88 27.76 30.02
N ALA A 362 -16.20 28.34 31.18
CA ALA A 362 -15.19 28.69 32.19
C ALA A 362 -14.44 27.46 32.71
N ARG A 363 -15.16 26.34 32.94
CA ARG A 363 -14.57 25.07 33.40
C ARG A 363 -13.68 24.45 32.31
N CYS A 364 -14.12 24.45 31.06
CA CYS A 364 -13.27 24.02 29.95
C CYS A 364 -12.01 24.88 29.81
N LYS A 365 -12.13 26.20 30.05
CA LYS A 365 -10.99 27.11 30.01
C LYS A 365 -9.96 26.80 31.10
N GLN A 366 -10.39 26.43 32.31
CA GLN A 366 -9.48 25.98 33.38
C GLN A 366 -8.65 24.76 32.94
N HIS A 367 -9.25 23.77 32.28
CA HIS A 367 -8.50 22.62 31.73
C HIS A 367 -7.51 23.02 30.64
N ILE A 368 -7.91 23.93 29.73
CA ILE A 368 -7.02 24.45 28.70
C ILE A 368 -5.82 25.18 29.31
N ASP A 369 -6.06 26.06 30.28
CA ASP A 369 -5.01 26.82 30.96
C ASP A 369 -4.09 25.89 31.76
N GLY A 370 -4.66 24.92 32.47
CA GLY A 370 -3.91 23.86 33.16
C GLY A 370 -2.93 23.13 32.24
N ILE A 371 -3.34 22.77 31.03
CA ILE A 371 -2.46 22.12 30.06
C ILE A 371 -1.43 23.10 29.47
N ILE A 372 -1.85 24.30 29.09
CA ILE A 372 -0.97 25.32 28.48
C ILE A 372 0.16 25.72 29.43
N GLU A 373 -0.16 25.92 30.70
CA GLU A 373 0.77 26.50 31.68
C GLU A 373 1.60 25.43 32.40
N HIS A 374 1.07 24.22 32.61
CA HIS A 374 1.68 23.25 33.52
C HIS A 374 2.09 21.92 32.91
N HIS A 375 1.63 21.57 31.70
CA HIS A 375 1.91 20.25 31.12
C HIS A 375 3.44 20.00 30.99
N PRO A 376 3.98 18.86 31.47
CA PRO A 376 5.43 18.69 31.62
C PRO A 376 6.17 18.47 30.30
N ARG A 377 5.47 18.06 29.23
CA ARG A 377 5.98 17.75 27.87
C ARG A 377 7.03 16.60 27.88
N PRO A 378 7.27 15.88 26.76
CA PRO A 378 6.66 16.00 25.43
C PRO A 378 5.23 15.45 25.35
N PHE A 379 4.55 15.73 24.23
CA PHE A 379 3.33 15.03 23.84
C PHE A 379 3.69 13.76 23.07
N SER A 380 2.82 12.78 23.12
CA SER A 380 3.00 11.46 22.49
C SER A 380 1.73 11.02 21.79
N GLU A 381 1.81 9.93 21.02
CA GLU A 381 0.67 9.37 20.30
C GLU A 381 -0.51 9.00 21.21
N LEU A 382 -0.26 8.71 22.50
CA LEU A 382 -1.30 8.53 23.51
C LEU A 382 -2.22 9.77 23.61
N HIS A 383 -1.64 10.97 23.58
CA HIS A 383 -2.39 12.22 23.69
C HIS A 383 -3.23 12.46 22.45
N GLU A 384 -2.67 12.21 21.26
CA GLU A 384 -3.40 12.28 20.00
C GLU A 384 -4.60 11.33 20.01
N TRP A 385 -4.41 10.12 20.54
CA TRP A 385 -5.47 9.13 20.66
C TRP A 385 -6.58 9.57 21.62
N LEU A 386 -6.22 10.03 22.83
CA LEU A 386 -7.18 10.49 23.84
C LEU A 386 -7.98 11.71 23.38
N VAL A 387 -7.35 12.62 22.62
CA VAL A 387 -8.03 13.75 21.96
C VAL A 387 -8.93 13.26 20.82
N SER A 388 -8.46 12.31 20.01
CA SER A 388 -9.22 11.74 18.89
C SER A 388 -10.50 11.06 19.35
N VAL A 389 -10.45 10.26 20.41
CA VAL A 389 -11.63 9.54 20.91
C VAL A 389 -12.80 10.49 21.12
N VAL A 390 -12.53 11.66 21.70
CA VAL A 390 -13.57 12.62 22.03
C VAL A 390 -13.92 13.55 20.87
N LEU A 391 -12.92 14.01 20.11
CA LEU A 391 -13.09 15.12 19.17
C LEU A 391 -13.17 14.69 17.69
N HIS A 392 -12.97 13.40 17.36
CA HIS A 392 -12.91 12.94 15.96
C HIS A 392 -14.17 13.25 15.13
N ARG A 393 -15.33 13.43 15.78
CA ARG A 393 -16.58 13.81 15.09
C ARG A 393 -16.54 15.22 14.50
N HIS A 394 -15.69 16.09 15.06
CA HIS A 394 -15.64 17.51 14.72
C HIS A 394 -14.26 18.00 14.29
N ALA A 395 -13.20 17.24 14.58
CA ALA A 395 -11.83 17.53 14.19
C ALA A 395 -11.18 16.30 13.55
N HIS A 396 -10.40 16.50 12.48
CA HIS A 396 -9.78 15.40 11.75
C HIS A 396 -8.50 14.94 12.45
N ARG A 397 -8.46 13.73 13.01
CA ARG A 397 -7.29 13.22 13.74
C ARG A 397 -5.97 13.29 12.96
N GLY A 398 -6.02 13.06 11.65
CA GLY A 398 -4.83 13.06 10.78
C GLY A 398 -4.19 14.45 10.63
N THR A 399 -4.82 15.50 11.15
CA THR A 399 -4.25 16.86 11.17
C THR A 399 -3.53 17.19 12.47
N TYR A 400 -3.59 16.35 13.51
CA TYR A 400 -3.11 16.71 14.84
C TYR A 400 -1.59 16.92 14.89
N LYS A 401 -0.84 16.20 14.04
CA LYS A 401 0.61 16.39 13.86
C LYS A 401 0.97 17.65 13.06
N ASP A 402 0.03 18.17 12.28
CA ASP A 402 0.20 19.35 11.40
C ASP A 402 -0.38 20.64 12.01
N VAL A 403 -1.06 20.53 13.15
CA VAL A 403 -1.63 21.66 13.90
C VAL A 403 -0.55 22.26 14.80
N ASP A 404 -0.53 23.59 14.91
CA ASP A 404 0.36 24.29 15.83
C ASP A 404 0.26 23.71 17.26
N GLN A 405 1.41 23.59 17.92
CA GLN A 405 1.51 22.97 19.25
C GLN A 405 0.54 23.61 20.25
N LYS A 406 0.40 24.94 20.22
CA LYS A 406 -0.51 25.66 21.12
C LYS A 406 -1.97 25.35 20.82
N ALA A 407 -2.33 25.24 19.54
CA ALA A 407 -3.68 24.86 19.15
C ALA A 407 -3.99 23.41 19.54
N PHE A 408 -3.04 22.49 19.40
CA PHE A 408 -3.22 21.11 19.87
C PHE A 408 -3.40 21.04 21.39
N MET A 409 -2.67 21.83 22.17
CA MET A 409 -2.86 21.95 23.63
C MET A 409 -4.26 22.44 24.01
N HIS A 410 -4.89 23.30 23.20
CA HIS A 410 -6.31 23.65 23.39
C HIS A 410 -7.21 22.43 23.16
N GLY A 411 -6.94 21.64 22.12
CA GLY A 411 -7.64 20.38 21.86
C GLY A 411 -7.51 19.39 23.02
N MET A 412 -6.32 19.26 23.60
CA MET A 412 -6.09 18.47 24.82
C MET A 412 -6.93 18.97 26.00
N GLY A 413 -7.02 20.29 26.21
CA GLY A 413 -7.79 20.87 27.31
C GLY A 413 -9.30 20.67 27.14
N ILE A 414 -9.80 20.79 25.91
CA ILE A 414 -11.20 20.48 25.57
C ILE A 414 -11.48 18.99 25.82
N ALA A 415 -10.61 18.10 25.33
CA ALA A 415 -10.78 16.67 25.53
C ALA A 415 -10.75 16.32 27.02
N GLN A 416 -9.83 16.89 27.81
CA GLN A 416 -9.73 16.66 29.25
C GLN A 416 -11.01 17.09 29.98
N ALA A 417 -11.56 18.25 29.62
CA ALA A 417 -12.81 18.73 30.19
C ALA A 417 -13.98 17.76 29.90
N ILE A 418 -14.03 17.21 28.69
CA ILE A 418 -15.07 16.26 28.28
C ILE A 418 -14.92 14.93 29.01
N TRP A 419 -13.72 14.35 29.05
CA TRP A 419 -13.46 13.14 29.85
C TRP A 419 -13.88 13.33 31.31
N ALA A 420 -13.50 14.46 31.93
CA ALA A 420 -13.88 14.80 33.29
C ALA A 420 -15.39 14.98 33.48
N SER A 421 -16.12 15.50 32.48
CA SER A 421 -17.58 15.66 32.55
C SER A 421 -18.33 14.33 32.60
N TYR A 422 -17.75 13.26 32.03
CA TYR A 422 -18.27 11.90 32.12
C TYR A 422 -17.78 11.14 33.36
N GLY A 423 -17.04 11.79 34.28
CA GLY A 423 -16.48 11.16 35.47
C GLY A 423 -15.25 10.27 35.19
N MET A 424 -14.69 10.34 33.98
CA MET A 424 -13.58 9.51 33.51
C MET A 424 -12.25 10.18 33.84
N PHE A 425 -11.97 10.31 35.14
CA PHE A 425 -10.85 11.11 35.65
C PHE A 425 -9.49 10.50 35.36
N SER A 426 -9.38 9.17 35.23
CA SER A 426 -8.10 8.50 34.95
C SER A 426 -7.62 8.80 33.52
N ALA A 427 -8.53 8.69 32.55
CA ALA A 427 -8.28 9.06 31.15
C ALA A 427 -8.03 10.58 31.01
N ALA A 428 -8.79 11.40 31.74
CA ALA A 428 -8.60 12.84 31.76
C ALA A 428 -7.22 13.24 32.34
N ALA A 429 -6.76 12.58 33.40
CA ALA A 429 -5.46 12.84 34.03
C ALA A 429 -4.28 12.51 33.11
N LEU A 430 -4.39 11.47 32.26
CA LEU A 430 -3.36 11.14 31.27
C LEU A 430 -3.08 12.28 30.28
N LEU A 431 -4.07 13.14 29.99
CA LEU A 431 -3.86 14.33 29.14
C LEU A 431 -2.99 15.42 29.81
N SER A 432 -2.72 15.31 31.11
CA SER A 432 -1.79 16.18 31.87
C SER A 432 -0.44 15.53 32.14
N CYS A 433 -0.14 14.39 31.52
CA CYS A 433 1.07 13.61 31.79
C CYS A 433 2.09 13.73 30.66
N SER A 434 3.38 13.81 30.99
CA SER A 434 4.41 13.40 30.03
C SER A 434 4.57 11.88 30.10
N ALA A 435 4.45 11.20 28.97
CA ALA A 435 4.74 9.77 28.83
C ALA A 435 6.24 9.59 28.59
N LEU A 436 6.96 9.10 29.60
CA LEU A 436 8.40 8.82 29.53
C LEU A 436 8.62 7.32 29.40
N PRO A 437 9.58 6.82 28.60
CA PRO A 437 9.85 5.39 28.51
C PRO A 437 10.01 4.76 29.90
N GLY A 438 9.20 3.73 30.17
CA GLY A 438 9.22 3.00 31.44
C GLY A 438 10.35 1.98 31.51
N ARG A 439 10.42 1.25 32.63
CA ARG A 439 11.26 0.03 32.72
C ARG A 439 10.52 -1.12 32.04
N ASP A 440 11.26 -2.03 31.41
CA ASP A 440 10.69 -3.25 30.81
C ASP A 440 9.83 -4.02 31.82
N GLY A 441 8.62 -4.41 31.39
CA GLY A 441 7.69 -5.23 32.19
C GLY A 441 6.75 -4.48 33.14
N LEU A 442 6.54 -3.18 32.94
CA LEU A 442 5.56 -2.42 33.73
C LEU A 442 4.13 -2.73 33.26
N GLU A 443 3.36 -3.49 34.05
CA GLU A 443 1.95 -3.74 33.80
C GLU A 443 1.09 -3.07 34.88
N TYR A 444 0.21 -2.17 34.44
CA TYR A 444 -0.74 -1.53 35.33
C TYR A 444 -1.95 -2.45 35.57
N PRO A 445 -2.40 -2.61 36.84
CA PRO A 445 -3.49 -3.53 37.18
C PRO A 445 -4.85 -2.90 36.86
N PHE A 446 -5.27 -2.98 35.59
CA PHE A 446 -6.59 -2.54 35.16
C PHE A 446 -7.68 -3.56 35.46
N LEU A 447 -8.86 -3.07 35.85
CA LEU A 447 -10.04 -3.91 36.00
C LEU A 447 -10.58 -4.31 34.63
N PRO A 448 -11.06 -5.56 34.48
CA PRO A 448 -11.65 -6.01 33.24
C PRO A 448 -12.94 -5.23 32.94
N ILE A 449 -13.24 -5.08 31.66
CA ILE A 449 -14.47 -4.41 31.19
C ILE A 449 -15.70 -5.15 31.73
N GLU A 450 -16.65 -4.41 32.30
CA GLU A 450 -17.92 -4.93 32.81
C GLU A 450 -18.78 -5.60 31.71
N SER A 451 -19.63 -6.53 32.11
CA SER A 451 -20.48 -7.30 31.18
C SER A 451 -21.50 -6.41 30.46
N ASP A 452 -22.01 -5.38 31.11
CA ASP A 452 -23.01 -4.49 30.51
C ASP A 452 -22.41 -3.63 29.38
N ILE A 453 -21.17 -3.13 29.54
CA ILE A 453 -20.42 -2.42 28.50
C ILE A 453 -20.12 -3.38 27.35
N LYS A 454 -19.78 -4.65 27.65
CA LYS A 454 -19.59 -5.68 26.61
C LYS A 454 -20.87 -5.91 25.81
N GLU A 455 -22.00 -6.14 26.47
CA GLU A 455 -23.31 -6.35 25.82
C GLU A 455 -23.73 -5.12 24.99
N LYS A 456 -23.60 -3.92 25.55
CA LYS A 456 -23.89 -2.67 24.81
C LYS A 456 -22.91 -2.48 23.65
N SER A 457 -21.65 -2.88 23.80
CA SER A 457 -20.68 -2.84 22.71
C SER A 457 -21.07 -3.78 21.58
N GLU A 458 -21.62 -4.96 21.85
CA GLU A 458 -22.12 -5.86 20.79
C GLU A 458 -23.29 -5.24 20.00
N ILE A 459 -24.11 -4.42 20.67
CA ILE A 459 -25.26 -3.71 20.04
C ILE A 459 -24.78 -2.54 19.17
N TYR A 460 -23.90 -1.69 19.69
CA TYR A 460 -23.49 -0.43 19.04
C TYR A 460 -22.17 -0.55 18.25
N TYR A 461 -21.46 -1.67 18.41
CA TYR A 461 -20.28 -2.13 17.66
C TYR A 461 -20.47 -3.59 17.16
N PRO A 462 -21.49 -3.87 16.32
CA PRO A 462 -21.84 -5.22 15.90
C PRO A 462 -20.89 -5.73 14.80
N GLN A 463 -19.63 -5.98 15.13
CA GLN A 463 -18.71 -6.73 14.27
C GLN A 463 -17.81 -7.57 15.15
N ALA A 464 -17.78 -8.89 14.99
CA ALA A 464 -16.62 -9.68 15.40
C ALA A 464 -15.56 -9.54 14.29
N TYR A 465 -14.28 -9.42 14.64
CA TYR A 465 -13.25 -9.74 13.65
C TYR A 465 -13.49 -11.20 13.22
N ARG A 466 -13.50 -11.49 11.91
CA ARG A 466 -13.58 -12.88 11.45
C ARG A 466 -12.34 -13.61 11.97
N ALA A 467 -12.53 -14.38 13.03
CA ALA A 467 -11.52 -15.25 13.58
C ALA A 467 -11.17 -16.35 12.56
N HIS A 468 -9.91 -16.76 12.49
CA HIS A 468 -9.56 -18.01 11.82
C HIS A 468 -10.34 -19.16 12.48
N LYS A 469 -10.73 -20.19 11.71
CA LYS A 469 -11.43 -21.37 12.24
C LYS A 469 -10.75 -21.85 13.53
N GLY A 470 -11.46 -21.79 14.66
CA GLY A 470 -10.95 -22.23 15.97
C GLY A 470 -10.47 -21.14 16.93
N THR A 471 -10.60 -19.85 16.60
CA THR A 471 -10.30 -18.73 17.53
C THR A 471 -11.57 -18.08 18.05
N GLU A 472 -11.55 -17.63 19.31
CA GLU A 472 -12.67 -16.91 19.92
C GLU A 472 -12.95 -15.60 19.18
N THR A 473 -14.21 -15.27 18.97
CA THR A 473 -14.64 -13.98 18.41
C THR A 473 -14.39 -12.87 19.44
N ILE A 474 -13.49 -11.95 19.13
CA ILE A 474 -13.14 -10.82 20.00
C ILE A 474 -13.77 -9.53 19.47
N SER A 475 -14.37 -8.74 20.37
CA SER A 475 -14.95 -7.42 20.06
C SER A 475 -13.85 -6.43 19.60
N PRO A 476 -14.02 -5.73 18.47
CA PRO A 476 -13.10 -4.71 17.98
C PRO A 476 -12.86 -3.55 18.94
N LEU A 477 -13.87 -3.19 19.74
CA LEU A 477 -13.72 -2.20 20.80
C LEU A 477 -12.75 -2.71 21.87
N ARG A 478 -12.93 -3.98 22.29
CA ARG A 478 -12.05 -4.62 23.27
C ARG A 478 -10.61 -4.68 22.77
N GLU A 479 -10.41 -5.11 21.52
CA GLU A 479 -9.07 -5.21 20.93
C GLU A 479 -8.39 -3.83 20.81
N SER A 480 -9.13 -2.80 20.38
CA SER A 480 -8.58 -1.45 20.24
C SER A 480 -8.13 -0.86 21.60
N VAL A 481 -8.91 -1.09 22.66
CA VAL A 481 -8.55 -0.68 24.01
C VAL A 481 -7.35 -1.48 24.53
N MET A 482 -7.29 -2.79 24.25
CA MET A 482 -6.16 -3.63 24.64
C MET A 482 -4.87 -3.22 23.93
N ILE A 483 -4.91 -2.90 22.64
CA ILE A 483 -3.77 -2.38 21.87
C ILE A 483 -3.30 -1.05 22.47
N LEU A 484 -4.21 -0.12 22.76
CA LEU A 484 -3.84 1.15 23.39
C LEU A 484 -3.12 0.92 24.72
N ILE A 485 -3.67 0.07 25.57
CA ILE A 485 -3.08 -0.23 26.87
C ILE A 485 -1.70 -0.87 26.70
N ARG A 486 -1.60 -1.88 25.84
CA ARG A 486 -0.36 -2.64 25.62
C ARG A 486 0.74 -1.79 25.01
N ASP A 487 0.42 -0.96 24.02
CA ASP A 487 1.43 -0.30 23.17
C ASP A 487 1.69 1.15 23.60
N TYR A 488 0.72 1.81 24.24
CA TYR A 488 0.78 3.25 24.52
C TYR A 488 0.64 3.62 26.00
N ILE A 489 0.33 2.66 26.87
CA ILE A 489 0.22 2.90 28.32
C ILE A 489 1.25 2.08 29.10
N ASN A 490 1.24 0.76 28.99
CA ASN A 490 2.16 -0.13 29.71
C ASN A 490 3.65 0.17 29.48
N PRO A 491 4.12 0.55 28.27
CA PRO A 491 5.53 0.81 28.05
C PRO A 491 6.03 2.12 28.67
N TYR A 492 5.14 2.94 29.24
CA TYR A 492 5.44 4.29 29.69
C TYR A 492 5.26 4.46 31.19
N SER A 493 6.11 5.31 31.76
CA SER A 493 5.96 5.92 33.07
C SER A 493 5.40 7.33 32.91
N PHE A 494 4.50 7.74 33.79
CA PHE A 494 3.83 9.04 33.67
C PHE A 494 4.33 10.03 34.71
N HIS A 495 4.60 11.26 34.29
CA HIS A 495 4.77 12.39 35.18
C HIS A 495 3.59 13.33 34.96
N LEU A 496 2.68 13.38 35.92
CA LEU A 496 1.50 14.24 35.88
C LEU A 496 1.87 15.62 36.41
N LYS A 497 1.49 16.68 35.68
CA LYS A 497 1.56 18.05 36.17
C LYS A 497 0.41 18.90 35.64
N THR A 498 -0.32 19.56 36.53
CA THR A 498 -1.49 20.39 36.21
C THR A 498 -1.69 21.50 37.25
N SER A 499 -2.58 22.45 36.97
CA SER A 499 -2.97 23.51 37.93
C SER A 499 -3.74 22.93 39.13
N PRO A 500 -3.66 23.53 40.33
CA PRO A 500 -4.37 23.05 41.53
C PRO A 500 -5.87 22.84 41.34
N GLU A 501 -6.53 23.74 40.60
CA GLU A 501 -7.97 23.70 40.34
C GLU A 501 -8.36 22.49 39.49
N VAL A 502 -7.54 22.18 38.48
CA VAL A 502 -7.74 20.99 37.63
C VAL A 502 -7.38 19.73 38.38
N ALA A 503 -6.35 19.76 39.24
CA ALA A 503 -5.97 18.62 40.07
C ALA A 503 -7.11 18.22 41.02
N GLU A 504 -7.78 19.20 41.63
CA GLU A 504 -8.97 18.98 42.47
C GLU A 504 -10.12 18.33 41.67
N ILE A 505 -10.41 18.82 40.47
CA ILE A 505 -11.44 18.24 39.59
C ILE A 505 -11.12 16.78 39.24
N LEU A 506 -9.85 16.47 38.98
CA LEU A 506 -9.39 15.14 38.58
C LEU A 506 -9.14 14.21 39.78
N GLY A 507 -9.23 14.70 41.02
CA GLY A 507 -8.95 13.92 42.22
C GLY A 507 -7.49 13.49 42.36
N VAL A 508 -6.55 14.30 41.86
CA VAL A 508 -5.09 14.03 41.89
C VAL A 508 -4.33 15.15 42.58
N GLN A 509 -3.06 14.92 42.89
CA GLN A 509 -2.17 16.01 43.33
C GLN A 509 -1.70 16.83 42.12
N PRO A 510 -1.40 18.14 42.28
CA PRO A 510 -0.99 19.01 41.17
C PRO A 510 0.26 18.53 40.42
N GLU A 511 1.16 17.82 41.11
CA GLU A 511 2.31 17.16 40.50
C GLU A 511 2.54 15.77 41.10
N VAL A 512 2.64 14.75 40.24
CA VAL A 512 2.91 13.37 40.65
C VAL A 512 3.96 12.76 39.73
N LYS A 513 5.15 12.51 40.26
CA LYS A 513 6.20 11.77 39.57
C LYS A 513 5.92 10.28 39.67
N GLY A 514 5.84 9.58 38.53
CA GLY A 514 5.44 8.18 38.49
C GLY A 514 3.93 7.99 38.73
N TYR A 515 3.11 8.89 38.17
CA TYR A 515 1.66 8.77 38.19
C TYR A 515 1.24 7.39 37.66
N ILE A 516 0.33 6.76 38.39
CA ILE A 516 -0.24 5.47 38.04
C ILE A 516 -1.68 5.73 37.64
N PRO A 517 -2.07 5.43 36.40
CA PRO A 517 -3.46 5.59 35.98
C PRO A 517 -4.40 4.73 36.85
N GLY A 518 -5.59 5.24 37.11
CA GLY A 518 -6.58 4.53 37.93
C GLY A 518 -6.92 3.15 37.37
N LYS A 519 -7.26 2.21 38.26
CA LYS A 519 -7.61 0.82 37.90
C LYS A 519 -8.79 0.73 36.91
N ASN A 520 -9.62 1.78 36.85
CA ASN A 520 -10.79 1.85 35.99
C ASN A 520 -10.49 2.33 34.57
N LEU A 521 -9.24 2.68 34.23
CA LEU A 521 -8.90 3.27 32.94
C LEU A 521 -9.41 2.43 31.76
N GLN A 522 -9.25 1.11 31.80
CA GLN A 522 -9.74 0.24 30.74
C GLN A 522 -11.27 0.35 30.54
N MET A 523 -12.02 0.52 31.63
CA MET A 523 -13.47 0.72 31.60
C MET A 523 -13.83 2.11 31.06
N GLU A 524 -13.17 3.17 31.55
CA GLU A 524 -13.35 4.54 31.10
C GLU A 524 -13.14 4.68 29.59
N LEU A 525 -12.06 4.10 29.06
CA LEU A 525 -11.75 4.10 27.62
C LEU A 525 -12.82 3.38 26.80
N SER A 526 -13.29 2.23 27.30
CA SER A 526 -14.31 1.43 26.63
C SER A 526 -15.67 2.13 26.61
N GLU A 527 -16.04 2.76 27.72
CA GLU A 527 -17.30 3.46 27.89
C GLU A 527 -17.35 4.73 27.03
N MET A 528 -16.27 5.51 26.95
CA MET A 528 -16.25 6.69 26.07
C MET A 528 -16.39 6.29 24.60
N LEU A 529 -15.71 5.23 24.16
CA LEU A 529 -15.88 4.71 22.79
C LEU A 529 -17.33 4.29 22.53
N LEU A 530 -18.00 3.70 23.53
CA LEU A 530 -19.42 3.34 23.45
C LEU A 530 -20.33 4.58 23.37
N ILE A 531 -20.05 5.63 24.15
CA ILE A 531 -20.78 6.90 24.10
C ILE A 531 -20.67 7.52 22.69
N GLN A 532 -19.47 7.55 22.13
CA GLN A 532 -19.24 8.11 20.80
C GLN A 532 -19.97 7.32 19.70
N ALA A 533 -19.97 5.99 19.78
CA ALA A 533 -20.75 5.16 18.86
C ALA A 533 -22.25 5.41 18.96
N ARG A 534 -22.78 5.52 20.18
CA ARG A 534 -24.21 5.81 20.39
C ARG A 534 -24.59 7.16 19.81
N GLN A 535 -23.78 8.18 20.04
CA GLN A 535 -24.07 9.52 19.52
C GLN A 535 -24.08 9.54 18.00
N LYS A 536 -23.15 8.85 17.34
CA LYS A 536 -23.17 8.79 15.87
C LYS A 536 -24.24 7.85 15.30
N HIS A 537 -24.61 6.80 16.02
CA HIS A 537 -25.79 6.01 15.66
C HIS A 537 -27.05 6.88 15.65
N ARG A 538 -27.22 7.79 16.62
CA ARG A 538 -28.31 8.77 16.64
C ARG A 538 -28.26 9.75 15.45
N GLU A 539 -27.09 10.19 15.02
CA GLU A 539 -26.95 11.05 13.83
C GLU A 539 -27.38 10.36 12.54
N LEU A 540 -27.03 9.08 12.38
CA LEU A 540 -27.32 8.29 11.19
C LEU A 540 -28.77 7.79 11.15
N HIS A 541 -29.37 7.58 12.33
CA HIS A 541 -30.73 7.08 12.49
C HIS A 541 -31.53 7.96 13.48
N PRO A 542 -31.95 9.18 13.08
CA PRO A 542 -32.64 10.12 13.97
C PRO A 542 -34.00 9.62 14.47
N LEU A 543 -34.64 8.71 13.72
CA LEU A 543 -35.94 8.11 14.02
C LEU A 543 -35.85 6.87 14.93
N ALA A 544 -34.64 6.38 15.25
CA ALA A 544 -34.45 5.23 16.16
C ALA A 544 -34.43 5.65 17.65
N ALA A 545 -34.94 6.85 17.94
CA ALA A 545 -35.06 7.39 19.30
C ALA A 545 -36.45 7.15 19.94
N GLU A 546 -37.40 6.60 19.17
CA GLU A 546 -38.55 5.84 19.68
C GLU A 546 -38.18 4.35 19.76
#